data_AF-A0A4Q0IKP6-F1
#
_entry.id   AF-A0A4Q0IKP6-F1
#
_cell.length_a   1.000
_cell.length_b   1.000
_cell.length_c   1.000
_cell.angle_alpha   90.00
_cell.angle_beta   90.00
_cell.angle_gamma   90.00
#
_symmetry.space_group_name_H-M   'P 1'
#
loop_
_entity.id
_entity.type
_entity.pdbx_description
1 polymer ?
#
loop_
_entity_poly.entity_id
_entity_poly.type
_entity_poly.pdbx_seq_one_letter_code
_entity_poly.pdbx_strand_id
1 'polypeptide(L)'
;MSMRTIALYVCLLMTCFMCGAREITIMPQFTVGDTIGYRATTSLVMYHGKDSLVSTTKLLPTLIVNEKNDKGFVITINNRLEDFSIECSDPEAGETLKAFDKSDILNDFVAAIVLKIQLGADCRPDSILNMNAVRERITEAYINMFAKQQEVDESNRAKWENETRPLLVGAVDMICTPAHLIEQQFGNLPYFNLTGIPLKSGKSRP
;
A
#
# COMPACT_ATOMS: atom_id res chain seq x y z
N MET A 1 56.60 -7.49 -19.95
CA MET A 1 55.20 -7.90 -20.19
C MET A 1 54.90 -7.68 -21.67
N SER A 2 54.50 -8.71 -22.42
CA SER A 2 54.31 -8.61 -23.88
C SER A 2 53.03 -7.83 -24.22
N MET A 3 53.02 -7.11 -25.35
CA MET A 3 51.84 -6.38 -25.86
C MET A 3 50.62 -7.30 -26.02
N ARG A 4 50.86 -8.58 -26.30
CA ARG A 4 49.82 -9.63 -26.32
C ARG A 4 49.21 -9.87 -24.94
N THR A 5 50.02 -9.86 -23.88
CA THR A 5 49.57 -10.04 -22.50
C THR A 5 48.70 -8.86 -22.04
N ILE A 6 49.07 -7.64 -22.41
CA ILE A 6 48.30 -6.43 -22.09
C ILE A 6 46.96 -6.43 -22.83
N ALA A 7 46.94 -6.77 -24.13
CA ALA A 7 45.71 -6.90 -24.90
C ALA A 7 44.76 -7.96 -24.31
N LEU A 8 45.31 -9.07 -23.81
CA LEU A 8 44.53 -10.13 -23.15
C LEU A 8 43.86 -9.63 -21.86
N TYR A 9 44.58 -8.87 -21.03
CA TYR A 9 44.00 -8.27 -19.82
C TYR A 9 42.95 -7.20 -20.12
N VAL A 10 43.15 -6.39 -21.16
CA VAL A 10 42.15 -5.40 -21.61
C VAL A 10 40.89 -6.09 -22.13
N CYS A 11 41.03 -7.15 -22.94
CA CYS A 11 39.88 -7.94 -23.39
C CYS A 11 39.13 -8.59 -22.21
N LEU A 12 39.84 -9.16 -21.23
CA LEU A 12 39.27 -9.73 -20.01
C LEU A 12 38.49 -8.69 -19.19
N LEU A 13 39.08 -7.51 -18.98
CA LEU A 13 38.43 -6.36 -18.32
C LEU A 13 37.17 -5.94 -19.06
N MET A 14 37.21 -5.85 -20.39
CA MET A 14 36.04 -5.51 -21.21
C MET A 14 34.94 -6.57 -21.13
N THR A 15 35.26 -7.87 -21.08
CA THR A 15 34.27 -8.92 -20.78
C THR A 15 33.70 -8.80 -19.37
N CYS A 16 34.48 -8.40 -18.37
CA CYS A 16 33.96 -8.15 -17.02
C CYS A 16 33.01 -6.94 -16.97
N PHE A 17 33.22 -5.92 -17.81
CA PHE A 17 32.29 -4.78 -17.94
C PHE A 17 31.06 -5.11 -18.82
N MET A 18 31.20 -5.99 -19.82
CA MET A 18 30.10 -6.44 -20.70
C MET A 18 29.24 -7.54 -20.08
N CYS A 19 29.76 -8.31 -19.13
CA CYS A 19 28.97 -9.00 -18.12
C CYS A 19 28.37 -7.93 -17.21
N GLY A 20 27.45 -7.14 -17.77
CA GLY A 20 26.77 -6.04 -17.10
C GLY A 20 26.26 -6.50 -15.75
N ALA A 21 26.17 -5.57 -14.81
CA ALA A 21 25.60 -5.80 -13.50
C ALA A 21 24.31 -6.62 -13.67
N ARG A 22 24.40 -7.94 -13.45
CA ARG A 22 23.23 -8.78 -13.31
C ARG A 22 22.50 -8.16 -12.15
N GLU A 23 21.23 -7.86 -12.36
CA GLU A 23 20.35 -7.43 -11.29
C GLU A 23 20.47 -8.49 -10.19
N ILE A 24 21.18 -8.17 -9.11
CA ILE A 24 21.32 -9.07 -7.97
C ILE A 24 19.99 -8.97 -7.24
N THR A 25 19.05 -9.84 -7.58
CA THR A 25 17.82 -9.99 -6.82
C THR A 25 18.13 -10.82 -5.59
N ILE A 26 18.37 -10.15 -4.47
CA ILE A 26 18.48 -10.83 -3.17
C ILE A 26 17.06 -11.14 -2.71
N MET A 27 16.73 -12.43 -2.65
CA MET A 27 15.40 -12.87 -2.23
C MET A 27 15.29 -12.91 -0.71
N PRO A 28 14.21 -12.37 -0.12
CA PRO A 28 13.87 -12.60 1.27
C PRO A 28 13.79 -14.11 1.56
N GLN A 29 14.44 -14.55 2.62
CA GLN A 29 14.34 -15.94 3.10
C GLN A 29 13.13 -16.06 4.03
N PHE A 30 11.92 -16.01 3.48
CA PHE A 30 10.72 -16.25 4.26
C PHE A 30 10.59 -17.72 4.63
N THR A 31 10.14 -17.96 5.85
CA THR A 31 9.63 -19.23 6.34
C THR A 31 8.14 -19.10 6.57
N VAL A 32 7.39 -20.17 6.32
CA VAL A 32 5.97 -20.22 6.68
C VAL A 32 5.83 -20.02 8.19
N GLY A 33 4.95 -19.10 8.59
CA GLY A 33 4.78 -18.65 9.98
C GLY A 33 5.55 -17.38 10.33
N ASP A 34 6.47 -16.92 9.47
CA ASP A 34 7.15 -15.64 9.70
C ASP A 34 6.14 -14.50 9.77
N THR A 35 6.39 -13.60 10.71
CA THR A 35 5.59 -12.40 10.92
C THR A 35 6.50 -11.18 10.93
N ILE A 36 6.18 -10.19 10.10
CA ILE A 36 6.93 -8.93 9.99
C ILE A 36 5.98 -7.79 10.29
N GLY A 37 6.20 -7.12 11.40
CA GLY A 37 5.55 -5.85 11.73
C GLY A 37 6.40 -4.69 11.21
N TYR A 38 5.75 -3.69 10.63
CA TYR A 38 6.40 -2.43 10.28
C TYR A 38 5.47 -1.25 10.59
N ARG A 39 6.04 -0.04 10.57
CA ARG A 39 5.27 1.20 10.66
C ARG A 39 5.29 1.87 9.30
N ALA A 40 4.13 2.24 8.80
CA ALA A 40 3.97 2.98 7.56
C ALA A 40 3.35 4.34 7.85
N THR A 41 4.06 5.42 7.53
CA THR A 41 3.54 6.78 7.60
C THR A 41 3.33 7.29 6.19
N THR A 42 2.10 7.67 5.86
CA THR A 42 1.77 8.30 4.58
C THR A 42 1.24 9.70 4.84
N SER A 43 1.83 10.69 4.17
CA SER A 43 1.35 12.07 4.20
C SER A 43 0.88 12.47 2.79
N LEU A 44 -0.39 12.82 2.67
CA LEU A 44 -1.00 13.31 1.46
C LEU A 44 -1.26 14.81 1.60
N VAL A 45 -0.84 15.58 0.59
CA VAL A 45 -1.16 17.01 0.49
C VAL A 45 -2.01 17.22 -0.74
N MET A 46 -3.24 17.69 -0.54
CA MET A 46 -4.16 18.08 -1.60
C MET A 46 -4.26 19.60 -1.63
N TYR A 47 -4.29 20.17 -2.83
CA TYR A 47 -4.44 21.61 -3.02
C TYR A 47 -5.75 21.90 -3.74
N HIS A 48 -6.47 22.92 -3.27
CA HIS A 48 -7.65 23.46 -3.94
C HIS A 48 -7.62 24.98 -3.91
N GLY A 49 -7.32 25.60 -5.06
CA GLY A 49 -7.12 27.05 -5.13
C GLY A 49 -5.92 27.50 -4.32
N LYS A 50 -6.16 28.33 -3.29
CA LYS A 50 -5.13 28.79 -2.35
C LYS A 50 -5.03 27.92 -1.10
N ASP A 51 -5.96 26.98 -0.96
CA ASP A 51 -6.08 26.16 0.22
C ASP A 51 -5.41 24.80 0.04
N SER A 52 -4.99 24.22 1.16
CA SER A 52 -4.41 22.90 1.23
C SER A 52 -5.08 22.07 2.31
N LEU A 53 -5.09 20.76 2.07
CA LEU A 53 -5.48 19.74 3.03
C LEU A 53 -4.32 18.76 3.13
N VAL A 54 -3.74 18.69 4.33
CA VAL A 54 -2.66 17.78 4.68
C VAL A 54 -3.26 16.66 5.52
N SER A 55 -3.23 15.43 5.03
CA SER A 55 -3.59 14.25 5.81
C SER A 55 -2.34 13.44 6.10
N THR A 56 -2.13 13.03 7.35
CA THR A 56 -1.10 12.08 7.73
C THR A 56 -1.74 10.87 8.37
N THR A 57 -1.48 9.70 7.79
CA THR A 57 -1.95 8.39 8.29
C THR A 57 -0.75 7.58 8.73
N LYS A 58 -0.78 7.09 9.97
CA LYS A 58 0.20 6.14 10.51
C LYS A 58 -0.46 4.79 10.70
N LEU A 59 0.06 3.78 10.02
CA LEU A 59 -0.39 2.40 10.09
C LEU A 59 0.68 1.53 10.75
N LEU A 60 0.22 0.44 11.35
CA LEU A 60 1.05 -0.67 11.84
C LEU A 60 0.70 -1.96 11.07
N PRO A 61 1.14 -2.10 9.82
CA PRO A 61 0.87 -3.32 9.07
C PRO A 61 1.65 -4.50 9.64
N THR A 62 1.04 -5.68 9.57
CA THR A 62 1.65 -6.96 9.93
C THR A 62 1.51 -7.90 8.76
N LEU A 63 2.65 -8.29 8.19
CA LEU A 63 2.75 -9.31 7.14
C LEU A 63 2.96 -10.67 7.79
N ILE A 64 2.14 -11.65 7.40
CA ILE A 64 2.20 -13.03 7.88
C ILE A 64 2.41 -13.94 6.67
N VAL A 65 3.45 -14.78 6.69
CA VAL A 65 3.72 -15.76 5.62
C VAL A 65 2.89 -17.02 5.89
N ASN A 66 1.81 -17.21 5.15
CA ASN A 66 0.84 -18.28 5.43
C ASN A 66 1.23 -19.62 4.81
N GLU A 67 1.69 -19.61 3.55
CA GLU A 67 2.03 -20.81 2.80
C GLU A 67 3.15 -20.54 1.79
N LYS A 68 3.77 -21.62 1.35
CA LYS A 68 4.66 -21.66 0.18
C LYS A 68 4.08 -22.65 -0.82
N ASN A 69 3.87 -22.22 -2.05
CA ASN A 69 3.35 -23.03 -3.15
C ASN A 69 4.32 -23.04 -4.34
N ASP A 70 3.90 -23.59 -5.47
CA ASP A 70 4.68 -23.71 -6.71
C ASP A 70 5.00 -22.34 -7.35
N LYS A 71 4.18 -21.32 -7.07
CA LYS A 71 4.37 -19.95 -7.58
C LYS A 71 5.25 -19.08 -6.68
N GLY A 72 5.37 -19.41 -5.39
CA GLY A 72 6.12 -18.61 -4.42
C GLY A 72 5.51 -18.70 -3.03
N PHE A 73 5.27 -17.54 -2.39
CA PHE A 73 4.67 -17.46 -1.06
C PHE A 73 3.29 -16.82 -1.11
N VAL A 74 2.42 -17.17 -0.19
CA VAL A 74 1.19 -16.40 0.05
C VAL A 74 1.28 -15.74 1.41
N ILE A 75 1.07 -14.43 1.41
CA ILE A 75 1.14 -13.60 2.60
C ILE A 75 -0.24 -13.01 2.91
N THR A 76 -0.48 -12.75 4.19
CA THR A 76 -1.61 -11.93 4.65
C THR A 76 -1.04 -10.65 5.22
N ILE A 77 -1.62 -9.52 4.84
CA ILE A 77 -1.32 -8.22 5.45
C ILE A 77 -2.55 -7.78 6.22
N ASN A 78 -2.37 -7.59 7.53
CA ASN A 78 -3.35 -6.96 8.39
C ASN A 78 -2.88 -5.54 8.70
N ASN A 79 -3.79 -4.58 8.75
CA ASN A 79 -3.48 -3.20 9.09
C ASN A 79 -4.14 -2.81 10.42
N ARG A 80 -3.49 -1.87 11.10
CA ARG A 80 -4.05 -1.18 12.27
C ARG A 80 -3.70 0.29 12.17
N LEU A 81 -4.65 1.16 12.49
CA LEU A 81 -4.41 2.59 12.58
C LEU A 81 -3.68 2.89 13.90
N GLU A 82 -2.51 3.52 13.80
CA GLU A 82 -1.79 4.07 14.96
C GLU A 82 -2.23 5.51 15.22
N ASP A 83 -2.33 6.31 14.16
CA ASP A 83 -2.64 7.73 14.23
C ASP A 83 -3.20 8.22 12.89
N PHE A 84 -4.11 9.19 12.94
CA PHE A 84 -4.61 9.90 11.77
C PHE A 84 -4.77 11.38 12.11
N SER A 85 -4.06 12.22 11.37
CA SER A 85 -4.20 13.67 11.46
C SER A 85 -4.62 14.24 10.12
N ILE A 86 -5.38 15.33 10.20
CA ILE A 86 -5.80 16.11 9.05
C ILE A 86 -5.77 17.58 9.43
N GLU A 87 -5.16 18.38 8.57
CA GLU A 87 -5.03 19.82 8.70
C GLU A 87 -5.54 20.44 7.40
N CYS A 88 -6.35 21.49 7.50
CA CYS A 88 -6.82 22.25 6.35
C CYS A 88 -6.51 23.72 6.56
N SER A 89 -6.00 24.39 5.53
CA SER A 89 -5.72 25.82 5.59
C SER A 89 -6.99 26.68 5.47
N ASP A 90 -8.08 26.11 4.95
CA ASP A 90 -9.40 26.76 4.97
C ASP A 90 -9.99 26.64 6.39
N PRO A 91 -10.24 27.77 7.07
CA PRO A 91 -10.78 27.77 8.43
C PRO A 91 -12.14 27.08 8.55
N GLU A 92 -13.03 27.21 7.57
CA GLU A 92 -14.42 26.69 7.66
C GLU A 92 -14.43 25.16 7.48
N ALA A 93 -13.67 24.65 6.51
CA ALA A 93 -13.42 23.23 6.37
C ALA A 93 -12.64 22.65 7.56
N GLY A 94 -11.68 23.41 8.10
CA GLY A 94 -10.87 23.02 9.27
C GLY A 94 -11.70 22.75 10.52
N GLU A 95 -12.72 23.58 10.82
CA GLU A 95 -13.64 23.35 11.93
C GLU A 95 -14.49 22.10 11.72
N THR A 96 -14.99 21.88 10.49
CA THR A 96 -15.74 20.67 10.13
C THR A 96 -14.90 19.40 10.32
N LEU A 97 -13.62 19.44 9.94
CA LEU A 97 -12.70 18.30 10.08
C LEU A 97 -12.29 18.01 11.54
N LYS A 98 -12.38 18.99 12.44
CA LYS A 98 -12.18 18.75 13.88
C LYS A 98 -13.36 18.02 14.51
N ALA A 99 -14.57 18.24 14.00
CA ALA A 99 -15.79 17.59 14.48
C ALA A 99 -15.97 16.15 13.96
N PHE A 100 -15.25 15.75 12.91
CA PHE A 100 -15.29 14.38 12.39
C PHE A 100 -14.68 13.40 13.40
N ASP A 101 -15.43 12.36 13.77
CA ASP A 101 -14.98 11.29 14.66
C ASP A 101 -13.98 10.37 13.93
N LYS A 102 -12.71 10.45 14.32
CA LYS A 102 -11.58 9.89 13.57
C LYS A 102 -11.25 8.46 13.98
N SER A 103 -11.65 7.96 15.16
CA SER A 103 -11.07 6.72 15.66
C SER A 103 -11.76 5.47 15.13
N ASP A 104 -13.07 5.35 15.32
CA ASP A 104 -13.73 4.06 15.11
C ASP A 104 -14.00 3.80 13.63
N ILE A 105 -14.47 4.83 12.93
CA ILE A 105 -14.74 4.78 11.49
C ILE A 105 -13.47 4.48 10.70
N LEU A 106 -12.36 5.18 10.98
CA LEU A 106 -11.12 4.97 10.23
C LEU A 106 -10.47 3.62 10.57
N ASN A 107 -10.62 3.14 11.81
CA ASN A 107 -10.19 1.79 12.15
C ASN A 107 -10.98 0.73 11.36
N ASP A 108 -12.28 0.91 11.16
CA ASP A 108 -13.08 -0.01 10.34
C ASP A 108 -12.59 -0.05 8.89
N PHE A 109 -12.24 1.09 8.29
CA PHE A 109 -11.64 1.13 6.96
C PHE A 109 -10.28 0.44 6.91
N VAL A 110 -9.41 0.75 7.85
CA VAL A 110 -8.07 0.17 7.90
C VAL A 110 -8.16 -1.34 8.10
N ALA A 111 -9.06 -1.80 8.96
CA ALA A 111 -9.32 -3.22 9.21
C ALA A 111 -10.02 -3.92 8.02
N ALA A 112 -10.75 -3.19 7.18
CA ALA A 112 -11.33 -3.75 5.97
C ALA A 112 -10.26 -4.13 4.93
N ILE A 113 -9.10 -3.47 4.94
CA ILE A 113 -7.97 -3.74 4.03
C ILE A 113 -7.10 -4.86 4.61
N VAL A 114 -7.65 -6.08 4.63
CA VAL A 114 -6.88 -7.31 4.86
C VAL A 114 -6.57 -7.94 3.51
N LEU A 115 -5.32 -7.88 3.07
CA LEU A 115 -4.92 -8.39 1.76
C LEU A 115 -4.30 -9.78 1.90
N LYS A 116 -4.80 -10.74 1.13
CA LYS A 116 -4.13 -12.02 0.89
C LYS A 116 -3.46 -11.96 -0.47
N ILE A 117 -2.13 -12.00 -0.49
CA ILE A 117 -1.33 -11.71 -1.68
C ILE A 117 -0.49 -12.93 -2.05
N GLN A 118 -0.54 -13.31 -3.33
CA GLN A 118 0.42 -14.23 -3.91
C GLN A 118 1.68 -13.45 -4.26
N LEU A 119 2.81 -13.88 -3.73
CA LEU A 119 4.14 -13.48 -4.17
C LEU A 119 4.64 -14.47 -5.24
N GLY A 120 5.28 -13.95 -6.28
CA GLY A 120 5.97 -14.76 -7.28
C GLY A 120 7.23 -15.43 -6.74
N ALA A 121 7.90 -16.19 -7.59
CA ALA A 121 9.13 -16.90 -7.24
C ALA A 121 10.29 -15.95 -6.90
N ASP A 122 10.22 -14.69 -7.31
CA ASP A 122 11.14 -13.60 -6.98
C ASP A 122 10.69 -12.79 -5.74
N CYS A 123 9.68 -13.28 -5.02
CA CYS A 123 9.03 -12.65 -3.88
C CYS A 123 8.35 -11.30 -4.17
N ARG A 124 8.07 -10.96 -5.44
CA ARG A 124 7.31 -9.75 -5.79
C ARG A 124 5.79 -10.00 -5.73
N PRO A 125 4.97 -9.01 -5.34
CA PRO A 125 3.52 -9.14 -5.41
C PRO A 125 3.06 -9.45 -6.84
N ASP A 126 2.37 -10.58 -7.01
CA ASP A 126 1.81 -11.02 -8.29
C ASP A 126 0.31 -10.71 -8.36
N SER A 127 -0.45 -11.18 -7.37
CA SER A 127 -1.91 -11.05 -7.36
C SER A 127 -2.50 -10.96 -5.96
N ILE A 128 -3.66 -10.31 -5.85
CA ILE A 128 -4.48 -10.26 -4.63
C ILE A 128 -5.53 -11.36 -4.72
N LEU A 129 -5.42 -12.37 -3.85
CA LEU A 129 -6.24 -13.57 -3.86
C LEU A 129 -7.65 -13.36 -3.30
N ASN A 130 -7.87 -12.30 -2.53
CA ASN A 130 -9.14 -12.02 -1.86
C ASN A 130 -9.77 -10.68 -2.28
N MET A 131 -9.52 -10.23 -3.51
CA MET A 131 -9.95 -8.90 -3.98
C MET A 131 -11.45 -8.63 -3.81
N ASN A 132 -12.32 -9.60 -4.13
CA ASN A 132 -13.77 -9.43 -3.97
C ASN A 132 -14.17 -9.16 -2.53
N ALA A 133 -13.60 -9.90 -1.57
CA ALA A 133 -13.87 -9.71 -0.15
C ALA A 133 -13.33 -8.37 0.37
N VAL A 134 -12.17 -7.93 -0.14
CA VAL A 134 -11.61 -6.61 0.19
C VAL A 134 -12.54 -5.50 -0.29
N ARG A 135 -13.00 -5.57 -1.55
CA ARG A 135 -13.93 -4.61 -2.13
C ARG A 135 -15.24 -4.54 -1.36
N GLU A 136 -15.82 -5.69 -1.02
CA GLU A 136 -17.05 -5.77 -0.23
C GLU A 136 -16.88 -5.10 1.13
N ARG A 137 -15.83 -5.45 1.89
CA ARG A 137 -15.59 -4.87 3.22
C ARG A 137 -15.34 -3.36 3.18
N ILE A 138 -14.58 -2.88 2.20
CA ILE A 138 -14.35 -1.44 2.02
C ILE A 138 -15.66 -0.73 1.68
N THR A 139 -16.48 -1.33 0.81
CA THR A 139 -17.81 -0.79 0.48
C THR A 139 -18.70 -0.68 1.71
N GLU A 140 -18.76 -1.72 2.54
CA GLU A 140 -19.54 -1.69 3.78
C GLU A 140 -19.00 -0.66 4.78
N ALA A 141 -17.68 -0.50 4.89
CA ALA A 141 -17.09 0.56 5.69
C ALA A 141 -17.48 1.97 5.17
N TYR A 142 -17.49 2.16 3.84
CA TYR A 142 -17.98 3.40 3.21
C TYR A 142 -19.45 3.67 3.50
N ILE A 143 -20.31 2.67 3.38
CA ILE A 143 -21.75 2.79 3.67
C ILE A 143 -21.96 3.18 5.13
N ASN A 144 -21.30 2.49 6.07
CA ASN A 144 -21.44 2.75 7.50
C ASN A 144 -20.94 4.15 7.88
N MET A 145 -19.80 4.59 7.30
CA MET A 145 -19.29 5.94 7.51
C MET A 145 -20.28 6.99 7.03
N PHE A 146 -20.78 6.87 5.79
CA PHE A 146 -21.70 7.85 5.20
C PHE A 146 -23.03 7.89 5.95
N ALA A 147 -23.55 6.74 6.35
CA ALA A 147 -24.77 6.66 7.15
C ALA A 147 -24.62 7.38 8.49
N LYS A 148 -23.50 7.15 9.20
CA LYS A 148 -23.19 7.82 10.46
C LYS A 148 -23.02 9.33 10.27
N GLN A 149 -22.32 9.76 9.22
CA GLN A 149 -22.10 11.19 8.95
C GLN A 149 -23.38 11.94 8.57
N GLN A 150 -24.33 11.27 7.91
CA GLN A 150 -25.60 11.86 7.51
C GLN A 150 -26.71 11.65 8.56
N GLU A 151 -26.37 11.08 9.73
CA GLU A 151 -27.32 10.77 10.80
C GLU A 151 -28.53 9.97 10.31
N VAL A 152 -28.27 8.99 9.43
CA VAL A 152 -29.31 8.14 8.83
C VAL A 152 -29.98 7.30 9.92
N ASP A 153 -31.31 7.41 10.00
CA ASP A 153 -32.12 6.64 10.92
C ASP A 153 -32.21 5.17 10.44
N GLU A 154 -32.15 4.23 11.37
CA GLU A 154 -32.34 2.81 11.08
C GLU A 154 -33.69 2.54 10.38
N SER A 155 -34.71 3.37 10.66
CA SER A 155 -36.03 3.28 10.02
C SER A 155 -36.03 3.59 8.51
N ASN A 156 -35.07 4.39 8.02
CA ASN A 156 -34.95 4.77 6.61
C ASN A 156 -33.69 4.24 5.92
N ARG A 157 -32.80 3.57 6.68
CA ARG A 157 -31.52 3.04 6.23
C ARG A 157 -31.60 2.20 4.96
N ALA A 158 -32.54 1.26 4.88
CA ALA A 158 -32.66 0.38 3.72
C ALA A 158 -32.98 1.15 2.41
N LYS A 159 -33.78 2.22 2.51
CA LYS A 159 -34.10 3.07 1.36
C LYS A 159 -32.88 3.93 0.99
N TRP A 160 -32.27 4.58 1.97
CA TRP A 160 -31.08 5.40 1.78
C TRP A 160 -29.92 4.59 1.16
N GLU A 161 -29.72 3.36 1.61
CA GLU A 161 -28.67 2.48 1.12
C GLU A 161 -28.91 2.05 -0.33
N ASN A 162 -30.14 1.73 -0.71
CA ASN A 162 -30.48 1.43 -2.11
C ASN A 162 -30.16 2.59 -3.06
N GLU A 163 -30.35 3.83 -2.61
CA GLU A 163 -30.06 5.04 -3.40
C GLU A 163 -28.55 5.36 -3.42
N THR A 164 -27.84 5.09 -2.32
CA THR A 164 -26.45 5.54 -2.11
C THR A 164 -25.40 4.49 -2.47
N ARG A 165 -25.71 3.19 -2.29
CA ARG A 165 -24.79 2.08 -2.54
C ARG A 165 -24.20 2.08 -3.96
N PRO A 166 -24.96 2.32 -5.05
CA PRO A 166 -24.38 2.36 -6.40
C PRO A 166 -23.29 3.42 -6.56
N LEU A 167 -23.47 4.60 -5.94
CA LEU A 167 -22.49 5.68 -5.94
C LEU A 167 -21.23 5.27 -5.18
N LEU A 168 -21.39 4.69 -3.99
CA LEU A 168 -20.27 4.27 -3.14
C LEU A 168 -19.50 3.11 -3.77
N VAL A 169 -20.18 2.13 -4.37
CA VAL A 169 -19.53 1.05 -5.13
C VAL A 169 -18.68 1.63 -6.27
N GLY A 170 -19.23 2.60 -7.02
CA GLY A 170 -18.47 3.28 -8.08
C GLY A 170 -17.21 3.97 -7.56
N ALA A 171 -17.28 4.65 -6.42
CA ALA A 171 -16.13 5.28 -5.77
C ALA A 171 -15.10 4.24 -5.29
N VAL A 172 -15.56 3.15 -4.68
CA VAL A 172 -14.71 2.05 -4.20
C VAL A 172 -14.00 1.37 -5.37
N ASP A 173 -14.68 1.13 -6.50
CA ASP A 173 -14.08 0.50 -7.68
C ASP A 173 -12.97 1.35 -8.30
N MET A 174 -13.04 2.69 -8.18
CA MET A 174 -11.99 3.59 -8.65
C MET A 174 -10.70 3.47 -7.82
N ILE A 175 -10.82 3.20 -6.52
CA ILE A 175 -9.68 3.14 -5.59
C ILE A 175 -9.19 1.71 -5.32
N CYS A 176 -10.07 0.71 -5.36
CA CYS A 176 -9.77 -0.70 -5.05
C CYS A 176 -9.27 -1.45 -6.29
N THR A 177 -8.21 -0.92 -6.91
CA THR A 177 -7.49 -1.64 -7.97
C THR A 177 -6.33 -2.44 -7.38
N PRO A 178 -5.93 -3.58 -7.98
CA PRO A 178 -4.82 -4.38 -7.47
C PRO A 178 -3.53 -3.57 -7.38
N ALA A 179 -3.25 -2.76 -8.40
CA ALA A 179 -2.07 -1.90 -8.46
C ALA A 179 -2.05 -0.89 -7.31
N HIS A 180 -3.16 -0.18 -7.08
CA HIS A 180 -3.26 0.80 -6.01
C HIS A 180 -3.09 0.17 -4.62
N LEU A 181 -3.76 -0.95 -4.35
CA LEU A 181 -3.68 -1.64 -3.07
C LEU A 181 -2.28 -2.21 -2.81
N ILE A 182 -1.61 -2.74 -3.84
CA ILE A 182 -0.22 -3.20 -3.74
C ILE A 182 0.71 -2.00 -3.48
N GLU A 183 0.55 -0.89 -4.19
CA GLU A 183 1.35 0.32 -3.98
C GLU A 183 1.17 0.90 -2.58
N GLN A 184 -0.04 0.93 -2.04
CA GLN A 184 -0.27 1.38 -0.67
C GLN A 184 0.47 0.53 0.37
N GLN A 185 0.55 -0.79 0.16
CA GLN A 185 1.17 -1.70 1.12
C GLN A 185 2.69 -1.83 0.94
N PHE A 186 3.17 -1.80 -0.31
CA PHE A 186 4.57 -2.08 -0.65
C PHE A 186 5.34 -0.89 -1.23
N GLY A 187 4.68 0.16 -1.70
CA GLY A 187 5.33 1.32 -2.32
C GLY A 187 6.31 2.04 -1.38
N ASN A 188 6.03 1.97 -0.08
CA ASN A 188 6.88 2.53 0.98
C ASN A 188 7.70 1.49 1.74
N LEU A 189 7.48 0.20 1.50
CA LEU A 189 8.41 -0.82 1.93
C LEU A 189 9.58 -0.74 0.94
N PRO A 190 10.79 -0.30 1.35
CA PRO A 190 11.93 -0.25 0.45
C PRO A 190 12.13 -1.66 -0.11
N TYR A 191 11.64 -1.88 -1.34
CA TYR A 191 11.35 -3.17 -1.94
C TYR A 191 12.23 -4.27 -1.39
N PHE A 192 11.73 -4.97 -0.36
CA PHE A 192 12.34 -6.15 0.25
C PHE A 192 13.87 -6.18 0.27
N ASN A 193 14.53 -5.09 0.70
CA ASN A 193 15.97 -5.13 0.95
C ASN A 193 16.23 -5.38 2.44
N LEU A 194 16.01 -6.63 2.88
CA LEU A 194 16.46 -7.13 4.20
C LEU A 194 17.99 -7.32 4.25
N THR A 195 18.77 -6.40 3.66
CA THR A 195 20.24 -6.46 3.68
C THR A 195 20.93 -5.16 4.08
N GLY A 196 20.21 -4.14 4.53
CA GLY A 196 20.86 -2.93 5.07
C GLY A 196 21.72 -2.17 4.05
N ILE A 197 21.46 -2.31 2.74
CA ILE A 197 22.06 -1.45 1.71
C ILE A 197 21.10 -0.29 1.40
N PRO A 198 21.51 0.98 1.54
CA PRO A 198 20.68 2.12 1.17
C PRO A 198 20.35 2.09 -0.32
N LEU A 199 19.07 2.26 -0.69
CA LEU A 199 18.69 2.58 -2.05
C LEU A 199 19.24 3.98 -2.39
N LYS A 200 19.95 4.12 -3.52
CA LYS A 200 20.36 5.43 -4.03
C LYS A 200 19.10 6.26 -4.28
N SER A 201 19.10 7.49 -3.79
CA SER A 201 17.98 8.42 -3.95
C SER A 201 17.72 8.78 -5.41
N GLY A 202 16.44 8.95 -5.72
CA GLY A 202 15.94 9.91 -6.70
C GLY A 202 16.18 9.57 -8.18
N LYS A 203 15.09 9.29 -8.89
CA LYS A 203 14.76 9.97 -10.14
C LYS A 203 13.24 9.93 -10.33
N SER A 204 12.57 10.96 -9.83
CA SER A 204 11.34 11.44 -10.44
C SER A 204 11.66 11.75 -11.90
N ARG A 205 10.98 11.10 -12.84
CA ARG A 205 10.99 11.53 -14.25
C ARG A 205 9.72 12.34 -14.52
N PRO A 206 9.80 13.35 -15.41
CA PRO A 206 8.72 14.28 -15.72
C PRO A 206 7.49 13.57 -16.31
#